data_AF-S8DH81-F1
#
_entry.id   AF-S8DH81-F1
#
_cell.length_a   1.000
_cell.length_b   1.000
_cell.length_c   1.000
_cell.angle_alpha   90.00
_cell.angle_beta   90.00
_cell.angle_gamma   90.00
#
_symmetry.space_group_name_H-M   'P 1'
#
loop_
_entity.id
_entity.type
_entity.pdbx_description
1 polymer ?
#
loop_
_entity_poly.entity_id
_entity_poly.type
_entity_poly.pdbx_seq_one_letter_code
_entity_poly.pdbx_strand_id
1 'polypeptide(L)'
;SMSVPKEPDQVIRHRGGSVLGKKTILKSDHFPGCHNKRLVPNVDGAPNYRKATSWPVHGVAIATIDGIRNVLDHIANQGISGSCRVLWINLREEPVIYINGRPFVLRDVERPFSNLEYTGINRARVEQMEDRLRADVLSESARYGSKILVTDELPDGQMVDQWEPVSCDSVKTPLEVYKELGHRYLVDYERVPVTDEKSPKEHDFDILVQKIVEANVRTEIVFNCQMGRGRTTTGMVIATLIYIKRIEGLGLEQKSPTGDVSDYASCMNTDAPSSEESIRRGEYTVIRSLIRVLEGGAEGKRQVDAIIDKCAAMQNLREAIASYRSRILCEADEMKREASISFFVEYLERYYFLICFSVYLQTVKEALYPMPHGRCNFTDWMRARPELYSILRRLLRRDPMGALSYGNPRSSAVKQGEPVDGRPVEMSQVAAVRSGEVLGSQTILKSDHCPGCQHYDLPEKIEGAPNFRKIPGFLVYGVAIPTISGIHSVIRRIGSSKSGPPVFWHNMREEPVIYINGKPFVLREVERPYKNMREYT
;
A
#
# COMPACT_ATOMS: atom_id res chain seq x y z
N SER A 1 -40.13 -33.93 -22.11
CA SER A 1 -39.02 -34.90 -22.05
C SER A 1 -38.03 -34.40 -21.01
N MET A 2 -38.04 -34.98 -19.79
CA MET A 2 -37.07 -34.60 -18.76
C MET A 2 -35.72 -35.22 -19.15
N SER A 3 -34.77 -34.40 -19.57
CA SER A 3 -33.40 -34.86 -19.83
C SER A 3 -32.80 -35.37 -18.53
N VAL A 4 -32.30 -36.61 -18.55
CA VAL A 4 -31.48 -37.20 -17.49
C VAL A 4 -30.41 -36.19 -17.05
N PRO A 5 -30.18 -35.97 -15.73
CA PRO A 5 -29.12 -35.10 -15.26
C PRO A 5 -27.80 -35.58 -15.87
N LYS A 6 -27.19 -34.77 -16.74
CA LYS A 6 -25.86 -35.07 -17.25
C LYS A 6 -24.88 -34.96 -16.09
N GLU A 7 -23.88 -35.84 -16.06
CA GLU A 7 -22.77 -35.74 -15.11
C GLU A 7 -22.19 -34.32 -15.11
N PRO A 8 -21.86 -33.73 -13.95
CA PRO A 8 -21.33 -32.37 -13.83
C PRO A 8 -20.20 -32.07 -14.82
N ASP A 9 -19.26 -33.01 -14.97
CA ASP A 9 -18.17 -32.95 -15.94
C ASP A 9 -18.62 -32.76 -17.38
N GLN A 10 -19.71 -33.42 -17.77
CA GLN A 10 -20.27 -33.26 -19.11
C GLN A 10 -20.84 -31.86 -19.28
N VAL A 11 -21.55 -31.33 -18.28
CA VAL A 11 -22.08 -29.96 -18.34
C VAL A 11 -20.94 -28.96 -18.50
N ILE A 12 -19.91 -29.04 -17.65
CA ILE A 12 -18.74 -28.16 -17.66
C ILE A 12 -18.01 -28.19 -19.01
N ARG A 13 -17.87 -29.37 -19.64
CA ARG A 13 -17.23 -29.52 -20.96
C ARG A 13 -18.05 -28.95 -22.12
N HIS A 14 -19.38 -28.89 -21.99
CA HIS A 14 -20.29 -28.37 -23.02
C HIS A 14 -20.66 -26.89 -22.81
N ARG A 15 -20.13 -26.23 -21.78
CA ARG A 15 -20.28 -24.78 -21.60
C ARG A 15 -19.77 -24.04 -22.82
N GLY A 16 -20.57 -23.09 -23.29
CA GLY A 16 -20.31 -22.30 -24.49
C GLY A 16 -20.63 -20.83 -24.30
N GLY A 17 -20.76 -20.37 -23.05
CA GLY A 17 -20.95 -18.98 -22.73
C GLY A 17 -19.72 -18.14 -23.05
N SER A 18 -19.91 -16.83 -23.20
CA SER A 18 -18.83 -15.89 -23.48
C SER A 18 -17.93 -15.61 -22.26
N VAL A 19 -18.45 -15.85 -21.07
CA VAL A 19 -17.78 -15.74 -19.76
C VAL A 19 -17.87 -17.07 -19.02
N LEU A 20 -19.07 -17.70 -18.96
CA LEU A 20 -19.26 -19.06 -18.43
C LEU A 20 -18.87 -20.09 -19.50
N GLY A 21 -17.56 -20.23 -19.69
CA GLY A 21 -16.95 -21.07 -20.72
C GLY A 21 -16.60 -22.48 -20.25
N LYS A 22 -15.98 -23.25 -21.16
CA LYS A 22 -15.39 -24.55 -20.84
C LYS A 22 -14.36 -24.42 -19.72
N LYS A 23 -14.21 -25.47 -18.91
CA LYS A 23 -13.29 -25.52 -17.75
C LYS A 23 -13.57 -24.49 -16.65
N THR A 24 -14.74 -23.85 -16.65
CA THR A 24 -15.13 -22.92 -15.58
C THR A 24 -16.29 -23.47 -14.77
N ILE A 25 -16.32 -23.14 -13.48
CA ILE A 25 -17.41 -23.43 -12.55
C ILE A 25 -17.99 -22.15 -11.95
N LEU A 26 -19.26 -22.19 -11.54
CA LEU A 26 -19.88 -21.16 -10.72
C LEU A 26 -19.81 -21.59 -9.26
N LYS A 27 -18.79 -21.11 -8.56
CA LYS A 27 -18.57 -21.47 -7.17
C LYS A 27 -19.36 -20.52 -6.26
N SER A 28 -20.03 -21.04 -5.23
CA SER A 28 -20.60 -20.22 -4.17
C SER A 28 -19.47 -19.42 -3.51
N ASP A 29 -19.64 -18.11 -3.49
CA ASP A 29 -18.64 -17.21 -2.96
C ASP A 29 -18.92 -16.86 -1.49
N HIS A 30 -20.11 -17.19 -1.01
CA HIS A 30 -20.45 -17.20 0.42
C HIS A 30 -20.32 -18.63 0.95
N PHE A 31 -19.17 -18.94 1.55
CA PHE A 31 -18.78 -20.28 2.00
C PHE A 31 -18.39 -20.29 3.48
N PRO A 32 -18.42 -21.43 4.20
CA PRO A 32 -18.18 -21.47 5.65
C PRO A 32 -16.86 -20.80 6.10
N GLY A 33 -15.80 -20.94 5.31
CA GLY A 33 -14.49 -20.33 5.58
C GLY A 33 -14.42 -18.81 5.44
N CYS A 34 -15.46 -18.15 4.90
CA CYS A 34 -15.48 -16.69 4.76
C CYS A 34 -15.85 -15.96 6.07
N HIS A 35 -16.18 -16.68 7.14
CA HIS A 35 -16.65 -16.09 8.40
C HIS A 35 -15.65 -16.26 9.56
N ASN A 36 -15.15 -15.14 10.07
CA ASN A 36 -14.33 -15.05 11.27
C ASN A 36 -15.23 -14.81 12.50
N LYS A 37 -15.53 -15.89 13.22
CA LYS A 37 -16.41 -15.90 14.40
C LYS A 37 -15.95 -15.01 15.57
N ARG A 38 -14.73 -14.47 15.51
CA ARG A 38 -14.18 -13.56 16.54
C ARG A 38 -14.59 -12.11 16.34
N LEU A 39 -15.06 -11.75 15.14
CA LEU A 39 -15.53 -10.40 14.86
C LEU A 39 -16.94 -10.22 15.41
N VAL A 40 -17.18 -9.06 16.00
CA VAL A 40 -18.49 -8.63 16.47
C VAL A 40 -18.75 -7.19 15.96
N PRO A 41 -20.00 -6.86 15.58
CA PRO A 41 -21.19 -7.70 15.62
C PRO A 41 -21.26 -8.71 14.47
N ASN A 42 -21.95 -9.83 14.69
CA ASN A 42 -22.30 -10.80 13.65
C ASN A 42 -23.60 -10.34 12.96
N VAL A 43 -23.51 -10.00 11.68
CA VAL A 43 -24.65 -9.65 10.84
C VAL A 43 -24.99 -10.84 9.96
N ASP A 44 -26.22 -11.35 10.07
CA ASP A 44 -26.65 -12.53 9.32
C ASP A 44 -26.56 -12.30 7.81
N GLY A 45 -26.01 -13.29 7.08
CA GLY A 45 -25.72 -13.19 5.65
C GLY A 45 -24.60 -12.22 5.24
N ALA A 46 -23.94 -11.55 6.19
CA ALA A 46 -22.90 -10.55 5.95
C ALA A 46 -21.63 -10.82 6.80
N PRO A 47 -20.77 -11.75 6.37
CA PRO A 47 -19.61 -12.19 7.14
C PRO A 47 -18.59 -11.07 7.35
N ASN A 48 -17.85 -11.12 8.46
CA ASN A 48 -16.73 -10.22 8.79
C ASN A 48 -17.09 -8.72 8.79
N TYR A 49 -18.37 -8.39 9.01
CA TYR A 49 -18.79 -7.02 9.24
C TYR A 49 -18.04 -6.41 10.42
N ARG A 50 -17.58 -5.17 10.27
CA ARG A 50 -16.87 -4.40 11.29
C ARG A 50 -16.84 -2.92 10.96
N LYS A 51 -16.69 -2.08 11.99
CA LYS A 51 -16.51 -0.63 11.89
C LYS A 51 -15.11 -0.21 12.31
N ALA A 52 -14.52 0.76 11.60
CA ALA A 52 -13.21 1.34 11.91
C ALA A 52 -13.31 2.31 13.10
N THR A 53 -13.24 1.79 14.33
CA THR A 53 -13.30 2.60 15.57
C THR A 53 -14.43 3.65 15.54
N SER A 54 -14.10 4.93 15.68
CA SER A 54 -15.06 6.05 15.77
C SER A 54 -15.45 6.66 14.42
N TRP A 55 -14.95 6.14 13.29
CA TRP A 55 -15.18 6.73 11.97
C TRP A 55 -16.34 6.04 11.24
N PRO A 56 -17.05 6.74 10.33
CA PRO A 56 -18.17 6.18 9.57
C PRO A 56 -17.68 5.30 8.40
N VAL A 57 -16.77 4.36 8.72
CA VAL A 57 -16.08 3.49 7.76
C VAL A 57 -16.24 2.05 8.22
N HIS A 58 -16.77 1.20 7.34
CA HIS A 58 -17.12 -0.18 7.61
C HIS A 58 -16.46 -1.11 6.61
N GLY A 59 -16.25 -2.35 7.01
CA GLY A 59 -15.76 -3.42 6.15
C GLY A 59 -16.61 -4.67 6.32
N VAL A 60 -16.88 -5.36 5.22
CA VAL A 60 -17.64 -6.62 5.19
C VAL A 60 -17.08 -7.56 4.13
N ALA A 61 -17.25 -8.87 4.30
CA ALA A 61 -16.99 -9.85 3.26
C ALA A 61 -18.09 -9.83 2.19
N ILE A 62 -18.02 -10.74 1.21
CA ILE A 62 -19.10 -10.93 0.26
C ILE A 62 -20.36 -11.38 1.02
N ALA A 63 -21.45 -10.65 0.81
CA ALA A 63 -22.71 -10.83 1.52
C ALA A 63 -23.80 -11.33 0.56
N THR A 64 -24.78 -12.06 1.11
CA THR A 64 -26.04 -12.34 0.42
C THR A 64 -26.85 -11.07 0.26
N ILE A 65 -27.87 -11.06 -0.60
CA ILE A 65 -28.74 -9.87 -0.75
C ILE A 65 -29.41 -9.52 0.59
N ASP A 66 -29.86 -10.52 1.35
CA ASP A 66 -30.41 -10.30 2.70
C ASP A 66 -29.35 -9.80 3.67
N GLY A 67 -28.12 -10.31 3.57
CA GLY A 67 -26.99 -9.80 4.35
C GLY A 67 -26.70 -8.32 4.09
N ILE A 68 -26.77 -7.88 2.83
CA ILE A 68 -26.62 -6.46 2.48
C ILE A 68 -27.73 -5.65 3.16
N ARG A 69 -28.99 -6.10 3.11
CA ARG A 69 -30.12 -5.44 3.80
C ARG A 69 -29.89 -5.36 5.30
N ASN A 70 -29.47 -6.46 5.91
CA ASN A 70 -29.18 -6.53 7.34
C ASN A 70 -28.06 -5.56 7.75
N VAL A 71 -27.02 -5.39 6.93
CA VAL A 71 -25.97 -4.38 7.15
C VAL A 71 -26.54 -2.96 7.06
N LEU A 72 -27.35 -2.68 6.04
CA LEU A 72 -27.96 -1.36 5.87
C LEU A 72 -28.89 -1.01 7.03
N ASP A 73 -29.74 -1.95 7.47
CA ASP A 73 -30.62 -1.80 8.64
C ASP A 73 -29.79 -1.61 9.92
N HIS A 74 -28.71 -2.39 10.09
CA HIS A 74 -27.82 -2.28 11.24
C HIS A 74 -27.15 -0.90 11.34
N ILE A 75 -26.64 -0.39 10.22
CA ILE A 75 -26.03 0.95 10.15
C ILE A 75 -27.09 2.03 10.41
N ALA A 76 -28.28 1.91 9.80
CA ALA A 76 -29.36 2.87 10.01
C ALA A 76 -29.80 2.96 11.48
N ASN A 77 -29.84 1.83 12.19
CA ASN A 77 -30.19 1.77 13.60
C ASN A 77 -29.12 2.33 14.56
N GLN A 78 -27.87 2.45 14.10
CA GLN A 78 -26.77 3.07 14.86
C GLN A 78 -26.66 4.58 14.65
N GLY A 79 -27.31 5.12 13.62
CA GLY A 79 -27.28 6.54 13.29
C GLY A 79 -28.04 7.41 14.29
N ILE A 80 -27.54 8.64 14.51
CA ILE A 80 -28.25 9.66 15.30
C ILE A 80 -29.37 10.24 14.43
N SER A 81 -30.62 9.92 14.75
CA SER A 81 -31.89 10.44 14.20
C SER A 81 -31.79 11.19 12.86
N GLY A 82 -32.01 10.46 11.76
CA GLY A 82 -31.99 10.98 10.39
C GLY A 82 -31.85 9.86 9.35
N SER A 83 -32.11 10.17 8.07
CA SER A 83 -31.93 9.21 6.97
C SER A 83 -30.44 8.91 6.77
N CYS A 84 -29.99 7.70 7.10
CA CYS A 84 -28.61 7.27 6.96
C CYS A 84 -28.26 6.99 5.49
N ARG A 85 -27.38 7.81 4.89
CA ARG A 85 -26.86 7.58 3.55
C ARG A 85 -25.63 6.67 3.62
N VAL A 86 -25.59 5.66 2.77
CA VAL A 86 -24.49 4.69 2.69
C VAL A 86 -23.85 4.77 1.31
N LEU A 87 -22.53 4.85 1.23
CA LEU A 87 -21.77 4.63 0.00
C LEU A 87 -21.11 3.25 0.09
N TRP A 88 -21.60 2.30 -0.70
CA TRP A 88 -21.10 0.94 -0.76
C TRP A 88 -20.07 0.80 -1.89
N ILE A 89 -18.81 0.55 -1.52
CA ILE A 89 -17.67 0.43 -2.44
C ILE A 89 -17.22 -1.03 -2.52
N ASN A 90 -17.46 -1.65 -3.67
CA ASN A 90 -17.00 -2.99 -3.97
C ASN A 90 -15.60 -2.96 -4.61
N LEU A 91 -14.63 -3.60 -3.96
CA LEU A 91 -13.22 -3.61 -4.37
C LEU A 91 -12.82 -4.80 -5.25
N ARG A 92 -13.78 -5.57 -5.76
CA ARG A 92 -13.51 -6.80 -6.50
C ARG A 92 -13.28 -6.57 -7.97
N GLU A 93 -12.25 -7.22 -8.51
CA GLU A 93 -12.05 -7.34 -9.96
C GLU A 93 -12.69 -8.60 -10.56
N GLU A 94 -13.01 -9.59 -9.72
CA GLU A 94 -13.67 -10.82 -10.18
C GLU A 94 -15.16 -10.55 -10.47
N PRO A 95 -15.70 -11.01 -11.61
CA PRO A 95 -17.14 -10.89 -11.88
C PRO A 95 -17.93 -11.76 -10.90
N VAL A 96 -18.96 -11.17 -10.30
CA VAL A 96 -19.88 -11.82 -9.35
C VAL A 96 -21.27 -11.85 -9.95
N ILE A 97 -22.02 -12.92 -9.68
CA ILE A 97 -23.43 -13.00 -10.00
C ILE A 97 -24.23 -13.45 -8.78
N TYR A 98 -25.39 -12.85 -8.54
CA TYR A 98 -26.31 -13.30 -7.52
C TYR A 98 -27.34 -14.25 -8.14
N ILE A 99 -27.52 -15.42 -7.56
CA ILE A 99 -28.57 -16.39 -7.93
C ILE A 99 -29.38 -16.71 -6.67
N ASN A 100 -30.69 -16.47 -6.71
CA ASN A 100 -31.59 -16.65 -5.56
C ASN A 100 -31.10 -15.93 -4.29
N GLY A 101 -30.50 -14.74 -4.45
CA GLY A 101 -29.96 -13.94 -3.34
C GLY A 101 -28.58 -14.36 -2.84
N ARG A 102 -28.00 -15.46 -3.33
CA ARG A 102 -26.66 -15.94 -2.96
C ARG A 102 -25.60 -15.50 -3.99
N PRO A 103 -24.41 -15.05 -3.57
CA PRO A 103 -23.34 -14.65 -4.48
C PRO A 103 -22.54 -15.85 -5.00
N PHE A 104 -22.29 -15.88 -6.30
CA PHE A 104 -21.46 -16.86 -7.00
C PHE A 104 -20.36 -16.16 -7.80
N VAL A 105 -19.22 -16.83 -7.95
CA VAL A 105 -18.05 -16.34 -8.68
C VAL A 105 -17.56 -17.39 -9.66
N LEU A 106 -17.00 -16.94 -10.78
CA LEU A 106 -16.38 -17.81 -11.77
C LEU A 106 -15.02 -18.33 -11.27
N ARG A 107 -14.78 -19.64 -11.41
CA ARG A 107 -13.49 -20.28 -11.08
C ARG A 107 -13.05 -21.23 -12.18
N ASP A 108 -11.75 -21.47 -12.28
CA ASP A 108 -11.22 -22.58 -13.06
C ASP A 108 -11.50 -23.91 -12.33
N VAL A 109 -11.96 -24.92 -13.07
CA VAL A 109 -12.27 -26.26 -12.52
C VAL A 109 -11.03 -26.97 -11.98
N GLU A 110 -9.85 -26.73 -12.56
CA GLU A 110 -8.58 -27.31 -12.11
C GLU A 110 -8.01 -26.56 -10.89
N ARG A 111 -8.44 -25.30 -10.67
CA ARG A 111 -7.97 -24.44 -9.57
C ARG A 111 -9.13 -23.70 -8.88
N PRO A 112 -10.10 -24.43 -8.28
CA PRO A 112 -11.34 -23.85 -7.79
C PRO A 112 -11.18 -22.88 -6.61
N PHE A 113 -10.05 -22.95 -5.89
CA PHE A 113 -9.71 -22.07 -4.77
C PHE A 113 -8.89 -20.84 -5.17
N SER A 114 -8.43 -20.74 -6.42
CA SER A 114 -7.64 -19.59 -6.92
C SER A 114 -8.54 -18.56 -7.60
N ASN A 115 -8.32 -17.27 -7.34
CA ASN A 115 -9.03 -16.18 -8.03
C ASN A 115 -8.57 -16.12 -9.50
N LEU A 116 -9.50 -15.81 -10.41
CA LEU A 116 -9.15 -15.47 -11.79
C LEU A 116 -8.67 -14.02 -11.80
N GLU A 117 -7.39 -13.81 -12.08
CA GLU A 117 -6.78 -12.48 -12.12
C GLU A 117 -6.88 -11.87 -13.53
N TYR A 118 -7.39 -10.64 -13.62
CA TYR A 118 -7.41 -9.87 -14.88
C TYR A 118 -6.40 -8.72 -14.88
N THR A 119 -5.92 -8.32 -13.69
CA THR A 119 -4.92 -7.27 -13.45
C THR A 119 -5.21 -5.93 -14.14
N GLY A 120 -5.71 -4.95 -13.38
CA GLY A 120 -5.92 -3.58 -13.89
C GLY A 120 -7.16 -3.41 -14.77
N ILE A 121 -8.13 -4.32 -14.65
CA ILE A 121 -9.43 -4.20 -15.30
C ILE A 121 -10.22 -3.03 -14.71
N ASN A 122 -10.89 -2.24 -15.55
CA ASN A 122 -11.71 -1.11 -15.07
C ASN A 122 -13.16 -1.53 -14.75
N ARG A 123 -13.88 -0.67 -14.01
CA ARG A 123 -15.27 -0.89 -13.60
C ARG A 123 -16.17 -1.33 -14.77
N ALA A 124 -16.20 -0.53 -15.84
CA ALA A 124 -17.09 -0.77 -16.97
C ALA A 124 -16.87 -2.14 -17.61
N ARG A 125 -15.61 -2.59 -17.69
CA ARG A 125 -15.28 -3.90 -18.26
C ARG A 125 -15.72 -5.05 -17.36
N VAL A 126 -15.57 -4.94 -16.03
CA VAL A 126 -16.04 -5.98 -15.10
C VAL A 126 -17.56 -6.05 -15.10
N GLU A 127 -18.26 -4.92 -15.04
CA GLU A 127 -19.74 -4.89 -15.08
C GLU A 127 -20.27 -5.48 -16.41
N GLN A 128 -19.65 -5.19 -17.56
CA GLN A 128 -19.98 -5.85 -18.83
C GLN A 128 -19.72 -7.36 -18.84
N MET A 129 -18.74 -7.83 -18.06
CA MET A 129 -18.52 -9.28 -17.89
C MET A 129 -19.61 -9.90 -17.02
N GLU A 130 -20.11 -9.19 -16.01
CA GLU A 130 -21.23 -9.65 -15.18
C GLU A 130 -22.54 -9.72 -15.97
N ASP A 131 -22.82 -8.74 -16.84
CA ASP A 131 -23.99 -8.76 -17.72
C ASP A 131 -23.95 -9.95 -18.69
N ARG A 132 -22.78 -10.22 -19.27
CA ARG A 132 -22.57 -11.39 -20.13
C ARG A 132 -22.63 -12.70 -19.36
N LEU A 133 -22.09 -12.74 -18.14
CA LEU A 133 -22.19 -13.91 -17.26
C LEU A 133 -23.65 -14.21 -16.91
N ARG A 134 -24.45 -13.18 -16.63
CA ARG A 134 -25.90 -13.31 -16.44
C ARG A 134 -26.57 -13.92 -17.68
N ALA A 135 -26.27 -13.40 -18.87
CA ALA A 135 -26.81 -13.93 -20.12
C ALA A 135 -26.40 -15.39 -20.37
N ASP A 136 -25.15 -15.75 -20.04
CA ASP A 136 -24.66 -17.13 -20.14
C ASP A 136 -25.39 -18.06 -19.17
N VAL A 137 -25.62 -17.65 -17.92
CA VAL A 137 -26.37 -18.42 -16.91
C VAL A 137 -27.79 -18.70 -17.38
N LEU A 138 -28.49 -17.69 -17.90
CA LEU A 138 -29.86 -17.84 -18.43
C LEU A 138 -29.88 -18.72 -19.69
N SER A 139 -28.88 -18.60 -20.55
CA SER A 139 -28.78 -19.41 -21.77
C SER A 139 -28.44 -20.88 -21.47
N GLU A 140 -27.56 -21.14 -20.51
CA GLU A 140 -27.25 -22.49 -20.05
C GLU A 140 -28.47 -23.12 -19.37
N SER A 141 -29.15 -22.38 -18.49
CA SER A 141 -30.28 -22.92 -17.74
C SER A 141 -31.48 -23.29 -18.61
N ALA A 142 -31.73 -22.55 -19.69
CA ALA A 142 -32.73 -22.89 -20.68
C ALA A 142 -32.49 -24.28 -21.31
N ARG A 143 -31.23 -24.75 -21.38
CA ARG A 143 -30.88 -26.09 -21.89
C ARG A 143 -31.09 -27.20 -20.86
N TYR A 144 -31.15 -26.86 -19.58
CA TYR A 144 -31.21 -27.80 -18.45
C TYR A 144 -32.48 -27.62 -17.61
N GLY A 145 -33.59 -27.20 -18.24
CA GLY A 145 -34.90 -27.14 -17.59
C GLY A 145 -34.98 -26.07 -16.49
N SER A 146 -34.47 -24.87 -16.77
CA SER A 146 -34.43 -23.73 -15.84
C SER A 146 -33.61 -24.00 -14.58
N LYS A 147 -32.52 -24.76 -14.72
CA LYS A 147 -31.54 -25.00 -13.65
C LYS A 147 -30.13 -24.73 -14.14
N ILE A 148 -29.28 -24.21 -13.27
CA ILE A 148 -27.85 -23.98 -13.53
C ILE A 148 -27.02 -24.85 -12.59
N LEU A 149 -25.91 -25.39 -13.09
CA LEU A 149 -24.97 -26.14 -12.28
C LEU A 149 -24.03 -25.20 -11.54
N VAL A 150 -24.09 -25.22 -10.21
CA VAL A 150 -23.23 -24.46 -9.29
C VAL A 150 -22.42 -25.42 -8.42
N THR A 151 -21.36 -24.91 -7.81
CA THR A 151 -20.48 -25.70 -6.93
C THR A 151 -20.37 -25.02 -5.57
N ASP A 152 -20.72 -25.74 -4.51
CA ASP A 152 -20.57 -25.30 -3.12
C ASP A 152 -19.28 -25.84 -2.49
N GLU A 153 -18.72 -25.10 -1.55
CA GLU A 153 -17.59 -25.54 -0.73
C GLU A 153 -18.09 -25.90 0.68
N LEU A 154 -17.87 -27.15 1.08
CA LEU A 154 -18.19 -27.64 2.42
C LEU A 154 -17.12 -27.22 3.44
N PRO A 155 -17.41 -27.28 4.76
CA PRO A 155 -16.45 -26.89 5.80
C PRO A 155 -15.13 -27.65 5.81
N ASP A 156 -15.09 -28.86 5.24
CA ASP A 156 -13.89 -29.69 5.07
C ASP A 156 -13.10 -29.37 3.79
N GLY A 157 -13.56 -28.38 3.00
CA GLY A 157 -12.99 -27.99 1.73
C GLY A 157 -13.44 -28.85 0.54
N GLN A 158 -14.36 -29.79 0.73
CA GLN A 158 -14.90 -30.58 -0.37
C GLN A 158 -15.78 -29.70 -1.28
N MET A 159 -15.61 -29.86 -2.59
CA MET A 159 -16.44 -29.20 -3.60
C MET A 159 -17.62 -30.10 -3.98
N VAL A 160 -18.84 -29.56 -3.94
CA VAL A 160 -20.08 -30.30 -4.21
C VAL A 160 -20.90 -29.58 -5.27
N ASP A 161 -21.15 -30.24 -6.39
CA ASP A 161 -21.98 -29.71 -7.47
C ASP A 161 -23.47 -29.87 -7.17
N GLN A 162 -24.25 -28.83 -7.46
CA GLN A 162 -25.68 -28.77 -7.21
C GLN A 162 -26.40 -28.08 -8.36
N TRP A 163 -27.64 -28.50 -8.61
CA TRP A 163 -28.52 -27.89 -9.60
C TRP A 163 -29.38 -26.82 -8.94
N GLU A 164 -29.07 -25.56 -9.20
CA GLU A 164 -29.79 -24.41 -8.67
C GLU A 164 -30.91 -23.99 -9.64
N PRO A 165 -32.17 -23.90 -9.19
CA PRO A 165 -33.26 -23.42 -10.04
C PRO A 165 -33.10 -21.93 -10.34
N VAL A 166 -33.31 -21.53 -11.59
CA VAL A 166 -33.15 -20.14 -12.03
C VAL A 166 -34.29 -19.65 -12.88
N SER A 167 -34.61 -18.36 -12.70
CA SER A 167 -35.51 -17.57 -13.54
C SER A 167 -34.79 -16.27 -13.93
N CYS A 168 -35.40 -15.47 -14.81
CA CYS A 168 -34.83 -14.17 -15.19
C CYS A 168 -34.69 -13.21 -13.99
N ASP A 169 -35.61 -13.30 -13.02
CA ASP A 169 -35.63 -12.44 -11.83
C ASP A 169 -34.71 -12.96 -10.72
N SER A 170 -34.37 -14.25 -10.73
CA SER A 170 -33.52 -14.83 -9.68
C SER A 170 -32.03 -14.60 -9.90
N VAL A 171 -31.62 -14.24 -11.13
CA VAL A 171 -30.23 -13.99 -11.50
C VAL A 171 -30.00 -12.49 -11.66
N LYS A 172 -29.13 -11.89 -10.85
CA LYS A 172 -28.86 -10.45 -10.82
C LYS A 172 -27.38 -10.13 -10.78
N THR A 173 -26.95 -9.08 -11.47
CA THR A 173 -25.60 -8.52 -11.29
C THR A 173 -25.53 -7.71 -9.99
N PRO A 174 -24.34 -7.47 -9.41
CA PRO A 174 -24.20 -6.60 -8.25
C PRO A 174 -24.82 -5.21 -8.48
N LEU A 175 -24.63 -4.62 -9.66
CA LEU A 175 -25.20 -3.32 -10.00
C LEU A 175 -26.74 -3.34 -9.97
N GLU A 176 -27.37 -4.40 -10.46
CA GLU A 176 -28.83 -4.57 -10.39
C GLU A 176 -29.31 -4.72 -8.94
N VAL A 177 -28.61 -5.50 -8.12
CA VAL A 177 -28.93 -5.66 -6.70
C VAL A 177 -28.95 -4.30 -5.99
N TYR A 178 -27.92 -3.47 -6.16
CA TYR A 178 -27.86 -2.16 -5.49
C TYR A 178 -28.86 -1.15 -6.07
N LYS A 179 -29.14 -1.20 -7.38
CA LYS A 179 -30.21 -0.38 -7.98
C LYS A 179 -31.57 -0.66 -7.34
N GLU A 180 -31.89 -1.94 -7.14
CA GLU A 180 -33.15 -2.33 -6.48
C GLU A 180 -33.17 -1.95 -5.00
N LEU A 181 -32.06 -2.15 -4.28
CA LEU A 181 -31.94 -1.72 -2.88
C LEU A 181 -32.09 -0.20 -2.73
N GLY A 182 -31.65 0.58 -3.72
CA GLY A 182 -31.81 2.03 -3.77
C GLY A 182 -33.26 2.53 -3.73
N HIS A 183 -34.25 1.68 -4.00
CA HIS A 183 -35.67 2.05 -3.85
C HIS A 183 -36.12 2.11 -2.39
N ARG A 184 -35.43 1.39 -1.49
CA ARG A 184 -35.78 1.31 -0.06
C ARG A 184 -34.73 1.96 0.84
N TYR A 185 -33.48 1.95 0.42
CA TYR A 185 -32.33 2.43 1.18
C TYR A 185 -31.65 3.60 0.45
N LEU A 186 -31.11 4.56 1.21
CA LEU A 186 -30.23 5.60 0.66
C LEU A 186 -28.82 5.04 0.46
N VAL A 187 -28.69 4.06 -0.45
CA VAL A 187 -27.42 3.40 -0.76
C VAL A 187 -26.95 3.76 -2.16
N ASP A 188 -25.75 4.32 -2.26
CA ASP A 188 -25.02 4.52 -3.50
C ASP A 188 -24.04 3.36 -3.70
N TYR A 189 -23.97 2.82 -4.92
CA TYR A 189 -23.04 1.73 -5.25
C TYR A 189 -21.92 2.21 -6.17
N GLU A 190 -20.70 1.93 -5.76
CA GLU A 190 -19.49 2.18 -6.53
C GLU A 190 -18.64 0.91 -6.61
N ARG A 191 -17.92 0.76 -7.72
CA ARG A 191 -17.00 -0.36 -7.92
C ARG A 191 -15.63 0.11 -8.33
N VAL A 192 -14.62 -0.28 -7.57
CA VAL A 192 -13.21 0.02 -7.80
C VAL A 192 -12.45 -1.30 -7.86
N PRO A 193 -12.29 -1.92 -9.05
CA PRO A 193 -11.68 -3.24 -9.18
C PRO A 193 -10.20 -3.26 -8.76
N VAL A 194 -9.91 -3.83 -7.60
CA VAL A 194 -8.53 -4.02 -7.12
C VAL A 194 -8.16 -5.49 -7.22
N THR A 195 -6.99 -5.78 -7.81
CA THR A 195 -6.44 -7.13 -7.90
C THR A 195 -6.20 -7.71 -6.52
N ASP A 196 -6.62 -8.96 -6.32
CA ASP A 196 -6.48 -9.63 -5.05
C ASP A 196 -5.01 -9.74 -4.63
N GLU A 197 -4.76 -9.58 -3.33
CA GLU A 197 -3.43 -9.60 -2.71
C GLU A 197 -2.40 -8.56 -3.20
N LYS A 198 -2.71 -7.72 -4.20
CA LYS A 198 -1.85 -6.64 -4.72
C LYS A 198 -2.18 -5.28 -4.09
N SER A 199 -1.30 -4.30 -4.29
CA SER A 199 -1.58 -2.90 -3.95
C SER A 199 -2.62 -2.30 -4.92
N PRO A 200 -3.57 -1.46 -4.45
CA PRO A 200 -4.33 -0.59 -5.35
C PRO A 200 -3.37 0.24 -6.21
N LYS A 201 -3.78 0.49 -7.46
CA LYS A 201 -3.09 1.39 -8.38
C LYS A 201 -3.41 2.83 -8.03
N GLU A 202 -2.57 3.75 -8.47
CA GLU A 202 -2.68 5.18 -8.18
C GLU A 202 -4.06 5.74 -8.58
N HIS A 203 -4.57 5.30 -9.73
CA HIS A 203 -5.91 5.66 -10.20
C HIS A 203 -7.04 5.18 -9.28
N ASP A 204 -6.86 4.04 -8.59
CA ASP A 204 -7.85 3.54 -7.62
C ASP A 204 -7.95 4.50 -6.43
N PHE A 205 -6.82 5.07 -5.96
CA PHE A 205 -6.83 6.11 -4.93
C PHE A 205 -7.56 7.36 -5.41
N ASP A 206 -7.37 7.77 -6.67
CA ASP A 206 -8.06 8.95 -7.22
C ASP A 206 -9.57 8.77 -7.23
N ILE A 207 -10.06 7.60 -7.69
CA ILE A 207 -11.50 7.28 -7.67
C ILE A 207 -12.03 7.29 -6.23
N LEU A 208 -11.30 6.67 -5.29
CA LEU A 208 -11.71 6.63 -3.89
C LEU A 208 -11.76 8.03 -3.26
N VAL A 209 -10.75 8.87 -3.49
CA VAL A 209 -10.76 10.27 -3.04
C VAL A 209 -11.96 11.00 -3.61
N GLN A 210 -12.16 10.93 -4.93
CA GLN A 210 -13.27 11.61 -5.59
C GLN A 210 -14.61 11.22 -4.95
N LYS A 211 -14.90 9.92 -4.86
CA LYS A 211 -16.18 9.41 -4.39
C LYS A 211 -16.44 9.70 -2.91
N ILE A 212 -15.42 9.59 -2.07
CA ILE A 212 -15.54 9.85 -0.63
C ILE A 212 -15.65 11.36 -0.36
N VAL A 213 -14.99 12.21 -1.15
CA VAL A 213 -15.07 13.67 -1.01
C VAL A 213 -16.41 14.22 -1.51
N GLU A 214 -16.92 13.69 -2.63
CA GLU A 214 -18.26 13.99 -3.15
C GLU A 214 -19.36 13.57 -2.16
N ALA A 215 -19.13 12.51 -1.38
CA ALA A 215 -20.04 12.11 -0.32
C ALA A 215 -20.05 13.12 0.85
N ASN A 216 -21.23 13.29 1.46
CA ASN A 216 -21.39 14.09 2.67
C ASN A 216 -20.55 13.49 3.81
N VAL A 217 -19.99 14.32 4.69
CA VAL A 217 -19.18 13.88 5.84
C VAL A 217 -19.90 12.93 6.80
N ARG A 218 -21.25 12.91 6.79
CA ARG A 218 -22.10 11.99 7.56
C ARG A 218 -22.47 10.70 6.82
N THR A 219 -22.02 10.54 5.57
CA THR A 219 -22.26 9.32 4.79
C THR A 219 -21.43 8.20 5.39
N GLU A 220 -22.05 7.04 5.60
CA GLU A 220 -21.38 5.83 6.06
C GLU A 220 -20.76 5.10 4.86
N ILE A 221 -19.46 4.81 4.89
CA ILE A 221 -18.75 4.15 3.79
C ILE A 221 -18.59 2.68 4.11
N VAL A 222 -19.08 1.80 3.24
CA VAL A 222 -18.94 0.35 3.40
C VAL A 222 -18.02 -0.17 2.31
N PHE A 223 -16.93 -0.85 2.69
CA PHE A 223 -16.07 -1.56 1.77
C PHE A 223 -16.36 -3.06 1.80
N ASN A 224 -16.40 -3.70 0.63
CA ASN A 224 -16.43 -5.15 0.55
C ASN A 224 -15.46 -5.71 -0.49
N CYS A 225 -14.95 -6.91 -0.20
CA CYS A 225 -14.28 -7.78 -1.16
C CYS A 225 -14.76 -9.22 -0.96
N GLN A 226 -13.99 -10.22 -1.39
CA GLN A 226 -14.36 -11.63 -1.18
C GLN A 226 -14.44 -11.97 0.31
N MET A 227 -13.31 -12.01 1.01
CA MET A 227 -13.26 -12.39 2.44
C MET A 227 -13.41 -11.21 3.40
N GLY A 228 -13.51 -9.98 2.89
CA GLY A 228 -13.51 -8.79 3.75
C GLY A 228 -12.15 -8.55 4.43
N ARG A 229 -11.05 -9.10 3.90
CA ARG A 229 -9.70 -9.08 4.53
C ARG A 229 -8.78 -8.03 3.90
N GLY A 230 -7.93 -8.38 2.93
CA GLY A 230 -6.87 -7.51 2.41
C GLY A 230 -7.39 -6.24 1.73
N ARG A 231 -8.12 -6.40 0.61
CA ARG A 231 -8.70 -5.28 -0.16
C ARG A 231 -9.61 -4.40 0.70
N THR A 232 -10.56 -5.01 1.43
CA THR A 232 -11.49 -4.29 2.32
C THR A 232 -10.76 -3.47 3.39
N THR A 233 -9.80 -4.07 4.10
CA THR A 233 -9.04 -3.33 5.14
C THR A 233 -8.23 -2.19 4.53
N THR A 234 -7.69 -2.38 3.32
CA THR A 234 -6.98 -1.32 2.59
C THR A 234 -7.90 -0.15 2.26
N GLY A 235 -9.11 -0.43 1.73
CA GLY A 235 -10.12 0.60 1.49
C GLY A 235 -10.53 1.34 2.77
N MET A 236 -10.71 0.60 3.88
CA MET A 236 -10.99 1.19 5.18
C MET A 236 -9.88 2.15 5.65
N VAL A 237 -8.61 1.76 5.50
CA VAL A 237 -7.45 2.62 5.84
C VAL A 237 -7.45 3.88 4.97
N ILE A 238 -7.63 3.75 3.65
CA ILE A 238 -7.69 4.89 2.71
C ILE A 238 -8.81 5.86 3.08
N ALA A 239 -10.02 5.35 3.28
CA ALA A 239 -11.16 6.18 3.65
C ALA A 239 -10.95 6.87 5.00
N THR A 240 -10.42 6.16 5.99
CA THR A 240 -10.16 6.73 7.32
C THR A 240 -9.13 7.86 7.25
N LEU A 241 -8.07 7.71 6.44
CA LEU A 241 -7.11 8.79 6.19
C LEU A 241 -7.78 10.02 5.56
N ILE A 242 -8.65 9.82 4.56
CA ILE A 242 -9.41 10.91 3.93
C ILE A 242 -10.32 11.59 4.96
N TYR A 243 -11.07 10.83 5.76
CA TYR A 243 -12.00 11.37 6.76
C TYR A 243 -11.31 12.22 7.81
N ILE A 244 -10.21 11.72 8.38
CA ILE A 244 -9.43 12.46 9.39
C ILE A 244 -8.99 13.80 8.82
N LYS A 245 -8.42 13.80 7.61
CA LYS A 245 -7.96 15.03 6.96
C LYS A 245 -9.09 15.98 6.59
N ARG A 246 -10.25 15.46 6.18
CA ARG A 246 -11.45 16.29 5.97
C ARG A 246 -11.94 16.95 7.25
N ILE A 247 -11.97 16.22 8.37
CA ILE A 247 -12.46 16.73 9.65
C ILE A 247 -11.48 17.74 10.26
N GLU A 248 -10.18 17.44 10.23
CA GLU A 248 -9.11 18.39 10.59
C GLU A 248 -9.23 19.69 9.78
N GLY A 249 -9.45 19.59 8.45
CA GLY A 249 -9.61 20.75 7.57
C GLY A 249 -10.88 21.57 7.82
N LEU A 250 -11.92 20.97 8.39
CA LEU A 250 -13.18 21.64 8.74
C LEU A 250 -13.17 22.30 10.13
N GLY A 251 -12.08 22.17 10.90
CA GLY A 251 -11.99 22.72 12.26
C GLY A 251 -12.96 22.08 13.26
N LEU A 252 -13.52 20.92 12.92
CA LEU A 252 -14.43 20.17 13.78
C LEU A 252 -13.60 19.27 14.69
N GLU A 253 -13.01 19.84 15.74
CA GLU A 253 -12.36 19.05 16.78
C GLU A 253 -13.41 18.15 17.45
N GLN A 254 -13.38 16.85 17.14
CA GLN A 254 -13.92 15.88 18.10
C GLN A 254 -12.92 15.83 19.25
N LYS A 255 -13.37 16.28 20.43
CA LYS A 255 -12.71 15.91 21.68
C LYS A 255 -12.62 14.38 21.69
N SER A 256 -11.42 13.85 21.47
CA SER A 256 -11.11 12.46 21.77
C SER A 256 -11.67 12.16 23.17
N PRO A 257 -12.29 11.00 23.42
CA PRO A 257 -12.44 10.55 24.79
C PRO A 257 -11.03 10.53 25.36
N THR A 258 -10.79 11.31 26.40
CA THR A 258 -9.59 11.29 27.22
C THR A 258 -9.34 9.86 27.69
N GLY A 259 -8.60 9.11 26.89
CA GLY A 259 -7.68 8.08 27.35
C GLY A 259 -6.31 8.72 27.28
N ASP A 260 -5.65 8.82 28.43
CA ASP A 260 -4.37 9.48 28.63
C ASP A 260 -3.39 9.27 27.47
N VAL A 261 -3.05 10.37 26.80
CA VAL A 261 -1.90 10.46 25.88
C VAL A 261 -0.60 10.64 26.69
N SER A 262 -0.61 10.32 27.99
CA SER A 262 0.50 10.53 28.93
C SER A 262 1.33 9.28 29.24
N ASP A 263 1.00 8.10 28.69
CA ASP A 263 1.66 6.83 29.08
C ASP A 263 2.68 6.25 28.07
N TYR A 264 3.10 7.04 27.07
CA TYR A 264 4.18 6.61 26.15
C TYR A 264 5.51 7.36 26.31
N ALA A 265 5.62 8.24 27.32
CA ALA A 265 6.84 8.97 27.62
C ALA A 265 7.80 8.24 28.59
N SER A 266 7.48 7.03 29.09
CA SER A 266 8.28 6.34 30.11
C SER A 266 8.94 5.02 29.69
N CYS A 267 9.22 4.80 28.40
CA CYS A 267 10.11 3.72 27.98
C CYS A 267 11.35 4.24 27.25
N MET A 268 12.04 5.21 27.85
CA MET A 268 13.46 5.46 27.58
C MET A 268 14.29 4.41 28.31
N ASN A 269 14.13 3.14 27.92
CA ASN A 269 15.18 2.16 28.17
C ASN A 269 16.20 2.31 27.04
N THR A 270 17.43 2.60 27.43
CA THR A 270 18.60 2.89 26.61
C THR A 270 19.17 1.66 25.90
N ASP A 271 18.31 0.82 25.31
CA ASP A 271 18.70 -0.31 24.50
C ASP A 271 18.21 -0.10 23.05
N ALA A 272 19.12 -0.28 22.09
CA ALA A 272 18.77 -0.23 20.67
C ALA A 272 17.66 -1.25 20.38
N PRO A 273 16.57 -0.88 19.65
CA PRO A 273 15.48 -1.81 19.37
C PRO A 273 16.01 -3.06 18.69
N SER A 274 15.56 -4.23 19.15
CA SER A 274 15.92 -5.50 18.53
C SER A 274 15.54 -5.50 17.04
N SER A 275 16.24 -6.30 16.23
CA SER A 275 15.94 -6.43 14.80
C SER A 275 14.47 -6.81 14.55
N GLU A 276 13.91 -7.67 15.41
CA GLU A 276 12.50 -8.08 15.40
C GLU A 276 11.53 -6.92 15.69
N GLU A 277 11.83 -6.06 16.67
CA GLU A 277 10.98 -4.93 17.02
C GLU A 277 10.94 -3.88 15.90
N SER A 278 12.08 -3.62 15.27
CA SER A 278 12.18 -2.70 14.12
C SER A 278 11.39 -3.22 12.91
N ILE A 279 11.38 -4.54 12.69
CA ILE A 279 10.57 -5.18 11.65
C ILE A 279 9.07 -5.00 11.94
N ARG A 280 8.63 -5.18 13.19
CA ARG A 280 7.22 -4.93 13.58
C ARG A 280 6.81 -3.46 13.41
N ARG A 281 7.75 -2.54 13.60
CA ARG A 281 7.59 -1.10 13.30
C ARG A 281 7.60 -0.77 11.81
N GLY A 282 7.79 -1.76 10.93
CA GLY A 282 7.78 -1.59 9.48
C GLY A 282 9.01 -0.88 8.92
N GLU A 283 10.15 -0.93 9.62
CA GLU A 283 11.39 -0.21 9.26
C GLU A 283 12.21 -0.92 8.16
N TYR A 284 11.55 -1.33 7.08
CA TYR A 284 12.19 -1.94 5.92
C TYR A 284 13.02 -0.91 5.15
N THR A 285 14.10 -1.37 4.48
CA THR A 285 15.01 -0.50 3.72
C THR A 285 14.28 0.40 2.71
N VAL A 286 13.30 -0.13 1.97
CA VAL A 286 12.48 0.65 1.03
C VAL A 286 11.64 1.73 1.72
N ILE A 287 11.12 1.46 2.92
CA ILE A 287 10.31 2.41 3.71
C ILE A 287 11.19 3.48 4.34
N ARG A 288 12.35 3.10 4.88
CA ARG A 288 13.36 4.06 5.41
C ARG A 288 13.88 5.01 4.32
N SER A 289 14.00 4.50 3.11
CA SER A 289 14.37 5.30 1.94
C SER A 289 13.27 6.27 1.57
N LEU A 290 12.02 5.79 1.52
CA LEU A 290 10.85 6.63 1.27
C LEU A 290 10.76 7.79 2.24
N ILE A 291 10.78 7.53 3.55
CA ILE A 291 10.58 8.59 4.57
C ILE A 291 11.67 9.67 4.55
N ARG A 292 12.85 9.36 4.02
CA ARG A 292 13.98 10.27 3.93
C ARG A 292 13.87 11.20 2.73
N VAL A 293 13.45 10.64 1.59
CA VAL A 293 13.29 11.38 0.34
C VAL A 293 11.99 12.18 0.33
N LEU A 294 10.94 11.66 0.97
CA LEU A 294 9.63 12.28 0.99
C LEU A 294 9.52 13.28 2.14
N GLU A 295 9.38 14.56 1.82
CA GLU A 295 9.09 15.62 2.80
C GLU A 295 7.79 15.30 3.56
N GLY A 296 7.84 15.31 4.90
CA GLY A 296 6.72 14.86 5.74
C GLY A 296 6.54 13.34 5.83
N GLY A 297 7.46 12.55 5.26
CA GLY A 297 7.36 11.09 5.19
C GLY A 297 7.29 10.40 6.54
N ALA A 298 8.02 10.88 7.55
CA ALA A 298 7.97 10.30 8.90
C ALA A 298 6.60 10.51 9.58
N GLU A 299 6.01 11.71 9.44
CA GLU A 299 4.66 11.99 9.93
C GLU A 299 3.59 11.23 9.14
N GLY A 300 3.72 11.18 7.81
CA GLY A 300 2.86 10.37 6.95
C GLY A 300 2.85 8.90 7.36
N LYS A 301 4.02 8.32 7.66
CA LYS A 301 4.17 6.95 8.18
C LYS A 301 3.49 6.78 9.53
N ARG A 302 3.74 7.67 10.51
CA ARG A 302 3.10 7.60 11.83
C ARG A 302 1.58 7.57 11.74
N GLN A 303 1.01 8.42 10.88
CA GLN A 303 -0.44 8.45 10.64
C GLN A 303 -0.93 7.12 10.04
N VAL A 304 -0.26 6.60 9.01
CA VAL A 304 -0.63 5.31 8.39
C VAL A 304 -0.57 4.17 9.39
N ASP A 305 0.49 4.09 10.21
CA ASP A 305 0.64 3.04 11.22
C ASP A 305 -0.52 3.05 12.21
N ALA A 306 -0.88 4.23 12.73
CA ALA A 306 -1.99 4.40 13.66
C ALA A 306 -3.34 4.00 13.04
N ILE A 307 -3.57 4.28 11.75
CA ILE A 307 -4.81 3.91 11.06
C ILE A 307 -4.86 2.43 10.71
N ILE A 308 -3.73 1.82 10.32
CA ILE A 308 -3.62 0.38 10.14
C ILE A 308 -4.00 -0.35 11.43
N ASP A 309 -3.51 0.12 12.58
CA ASP A 309 -3.81 -0.49 13.88
C ASP A 309 -5.30 -0.37 14.23
N LYS A 310 -5.92 0.78 13.94
CA LYS A 310 -7.38 0.97 14.12
C LYS A 310 -8.23 0.10 13.18
N CYS A 311 -7.68 -0.32 12.04
CA CYS A 311 -8.36 -1.18 11.07
C CYS A 311 -7.94 -2.66 11.17
N ALA A 312 -7.13 -3.03 12.18
CA ALA A 312 -6.46 -4.32 12.28
C ALA A 312 -7.35 -5.51 12.64
N ALA A 313 -8.64 -5.29 12.93
CA ALA A 313 -9.56 -6.31 13.45
C ALA A 313 -9.60 -7.61 12.60
N MET A 314 -9.39 -7.52 11.28
CA MET A 314 -9.31 -8.69 10.40
C MET A 314 -7.86 -9.06 10.03
N GLN A 315 -7.02 -8.08 9.70
CA GLN A 315 -5.62 -8.27 9.37
C GLN A 315 -4.87 -6.95 9.55
N ASN A 316 -3.78 -6.95 10.32
CA ASN A 316 -2.84 -5.84 10.34
C ASN A 316 -1.84 -6.00 9.18
N LEU A 317 -1.70 -4.97 8.34
CA LEU A 317 -0.81 -5.01 7.18
C LEU A 317 0.66 -5.17 7.59
N ARG A 318 1.10 -4.46 8.65
CA ARG A 318 2.51 -4.50 9.11
C ARG A 318 2.86 -5.86 9.71
N GLU A 319 1.96 -6.43 10.51
CA GLU A 319 2.14 -7.78 11.06
C GLU A 319 2.13 -8.85 9.95
N ALA A 320 1.29 -8.68 8.92
CA ALA A 320 1.29 -9.60 7.78
C ALA A 320 2.61 -9.57 7.02
N ILE A 321 3.18 -8.38 6.75
CA ILE A 321 4.50 -8.24 6.11
C ILE A 321 5.58 -8.91 6.97
N ALA A 322 5.57 -8.68 8.30
CA ALA A 322 6.49 -9.33 9.22
C ALA A 322 6.36 -10.87 9.21
N SER A 323 5.12 -11.38 9.21
CA SER A 323 4.85 -12.82 9.14
C SER A 323 5.36 -13.46 7.85
N TYR A 324 5.12 -12.84 6.69
CA TYR A 324 5.68 -13.33 5.42
C TYR A 324 7.20 -13.32 5.43
N ARG A 325 7.82 -12.27 5.99
CA ARG A 325 9.27 -12.24 6.17
C ARG A 325 9.78 -13.42 6.99
N SER A 326 9.20 -13.69 8.15
CA SER A 326 9.60 -14.82 8.99
C SER A 326 9.41 -16.16 8.26
N ARG A 327 8.31 -16.32 7.52
CA ARG A 327 8.06 -17.50 6.69
C ARG A 327 9.14 -17.69 5.62
N ILE A 328 9.54 -16.63 4.91
CA ILE A 328 10.57 -16.71 3.87
C ILE A 328 11.92 -17.18 4.44
N LEU A 329 12.26 -16.77 5.67
CA LEU A 329 13.51 -17.16 6.32
C LEU A 329 13.54 -18.62 6.79
N CYS A 330 12.38 -19.19 7.11
CA CYS A 330 12.28 -20.55 7.65
C CYS A 330 11.78 -21.59 6.64
N GLU A 331 11.23 -21.15 5.49
CA GLU A 331 10.66 -22.04 4.49
C GLU A 331 11.75 -22.76 3.69
N ALA A 332 11.72 -24.09 3.74
CA ALA A 332 12.66 -24.95 3.03
C ALA A 332 12.20 -25.24 1.59
N ASP A 333 10.89 -25.25 1.35
CA ASP A 333 10.32 -25.48 0.02
C ASP A 333 10.47 -24.23 -0.86
N GLU A 334 11.19 -24.37 -1.98
CA GLU A 334 11.49 -23.22 -2.84
C GLU A 334 10.25 -22.59 -3.48
N MET A 335 9.24 -23.38 -3.83
CA MET A 335 8.01 -22.87 -4.43
C MET A 335 7.18 -22.09 -3.42
N LYS A 336 7.05 -22.59 -2.19
CA LYS A 336 6.37 -21.87 -1.10
C LYS A 336 7.13 -20.62 -0.67
N ARG A 337 8.45 -20.67 -0.70
CA ARG A 337 9.32 -19.53 -0.43
C ARG A 337 9.12 -18.44 -1.48
N GLU A 338 9.14 -18.79 -2.76
CA GLU A 338 8.90 -17.85 -3.87
C GLU A 338 7.51 -17.23 -3.81
N ALA A 339 6.47 -18.04 -3.54
CA ALA A 339 5.12 -17.53 -3.32
C ALA A 339 5.06 -16.54 -2.14
N SER A 340 5.74 -16.83 -1.04
CA SER A 340 5.82 -15.95 0.12
C SER A 340 6.57 -14.64 -0.18
N ILE A 341 7.63 -14.70 -1.01
CA ILE A 341 8.35 -13.50 -1.50
C ILE A 341 7.40 -12.62 -2.32
N SER A 342 6.63 -13.21 -3.23
CA SER A 342 5.64 -12.48 -4.03
C SER A 342 4.63 -11.72 -3.15
N PHE A 343 4.04 -12.39 -2.15
CA PHE A 343 3.13 -11.72 -1.21
C PHE A 343 3.82 -10.65 -0.37
N PHE A 344 5.03 -10.90 0.12
CA PHE A 344 5.82 -9.93 0.88
C PHE A 344 6.03 -8.64 0.07
N VAL A 345 6.42 -8.77 -1.20
CA VAL A 345 6.63 -7.63 -2.11
C VAL A 345 5.36 -6.84 -2.30
N GLU A 346 4.24 -7.49 -2.63
CA GLU A 346 2.97 -6.82 -2.89
C GLU A 346 2.42 -6.11 -1.64
N TYR A 347 2.58 -6.71 -0.45
CA TYR A 347 2.13 -6.09 0.80
C TYR A 347 3.01 -4.92 1.23
N LEU A 348 4.33 -5.03 1.05
CA LEU A 348 5.25 -3.95 1.36
C LEU A 348 5.09 -2.77 0.39
N GLU A 349 4.79 -3.05 -0.88
CA GLU A 349 4.39 -2.03 -1.87
C GLU A 349 3.08 -1.35 -1.48
N ARG A 350 2.07 -2.10 -1.03
CA ARG A 350 0.82 -1.53 -0.52
C ARG A 350 1.08 -0.57 0.65
N TYR A 351 1.94 -0.96 1.60
CA TYR A 351 2.32 -0.10 2.72
C TYR A 351 3.06 1.17 2.24
N TYR A 352 3.97 1.03 1.27
CA TYR A 352 4.68 2.14 0.65
C TYR A 352 3.72 3.17 0.04
N PHE A 353 2.73 2.72 -0.75
CA PHE A 353 1.76 3.62 -1.38
C PHE A 353 0.83 4.28 -0.36
N LEU A 354 0.45 3.60 0.73
CA LEU A 354 -0.35 4.21 1.80
C LEU A 354 0.40 5.38 2.48
N ILE A 355 1.72 5.25 2.67
CA ILE A 355 2.55 6.35 3.21
C ILE A 355 2.60 7.52 2.22
N CYS A 356 2.84 7.24 0.94
CA CYS A 356 2.82 8.26 -0.12
C CYS A 356 1.46 8.98 -0.16
N PHE A 357 0.37 8.22 -0.08
CA PHE A 357 -0.99 8.75 -0.09
C PHE A 357 -1.29 9.63 1.13
N SER A 358 -0.83 9.24 2.31
CA SER A 358 -0.95 10.06 3.53
C SER A 358 -0.28 11.43 3.36
N VAL A 359 0.94 11.46 2.82
CA VAL A 359 1.66 12.72 2.54
C VAL A 359 0.99 13.52 1.42
N TYR A 360 0.46 12.85 0.39
CA TYR A 360 -0.33 13.52 -0.65
C TYR A 360 -1.53 14.27 -0.06
N LEU A 361 -2.32 13.64 0.84
CA LEU A 361 -3.47 14.30 1.47
C LEU A 361 -3.06 15.51 2.34
N GLN A 362 -1.85 15.48 2.91
CA GLN A 362 -1.31 16.61 3.68
C GLN A 362 -0.84 17.76 2.79
N THR A 363 -0.19 17.45 1.67
CA THR A 363 0.42 18.43 0.76
C THR A 363 -0.59 19.05 -0.19
N VAL A 364 -1.58 18.27 -0.65
CA VAL A 364 -2.62 18.72 -1.59
C VAL A 364 -3.96 18.81 -0.87
N LYS A 365 -4.05 19.72 0.10
CA LYS A 365 -5.28 19.94 0.91
C LYS A 365 -6.51 20.20 0.03
N GLU A 366 -6.31 20.82 -1.12
CA GLU A 366 -7.39 21.07 -2.07
C GLU A 366 -8.11 19.79 -2.50
N ALA A 367 -7.42 18.65 -2.58
CA ALA A 367 -7.99 17.35 -2.94
C ALA A 367 -9.20 16.94 -2.07
N LEU A 368 -9.35 17.51 -0.87
CA LEU A 368 -10.36 17.15 0.12
C LEU A 368 -11.68 17.94 0.02
N TYR A 369 -11.78 18.91 -0.90
CA TYR A 369 -12.99 19.73 -1.07
C TYR A 369 -13.78 19.32 -2.32
N PRO A 370 -15.10 19.50 -2.42
CA PRO A 370 -15.81 19.29 -3.69
C PRO A 370 -15.68 20.56 -4.54
N MET A 371 -14.71 20.67 -5.47
CA MET A 371 -14.63 21.78 -6.44
C MET A 371 -14.18 21.30 -7.82
N PRO A 372 -14.64 21.94 -8.92
CA PRO A 372 -14.50 21.38 -10.25
C PRO A 372 -13.31 22.00 -11.00
N HIS A 373 -12.39 21.14 -11.44
CA HIS A 373 -11.28 21.36 -12.41
C HIS A 373 -9.91 21.78 -11.84
N GLY A 374 -8.84 21.11 -12.33
CA GLY A 374 -7.45 21.56 -12.20
C GLY A 374 -6.61 20.98 -11.05
N ARG A 375 -7.12 20.01 -10.27
CA ARG A 375 -6.37 19.45 -9.14
C ARG A 375 -5.30 18.46 -9.57
N CYS A 376 -4.15 18.57 -8.92
CA CYS A 376 -3.16 17.49 -8.86
C CYS A 376 -3.78 16.32 -8.07
N ASN A 377 -4.20 15.26 -8.76
CA ASN A 377 -4.67 14.03 -8.12
C ASN A 377 -3.47 13.19 -7.62
N PHE A 378 -3.71 12.06 -6.96
CA PHE A 378 -2.63 11.24 -6.43
C PHE A 378 -1.75 10.67 -7.54
N THR A 379 -2.35 10.27 -8.67
CA THR A 379 -1.59 9.81 -9.84
C THR A 379 -0.64 10.89 -10.38
N ASP A 380 -1.10 12.13 -10.51
CA ASP A 380 -0.29 13.26 -10.99
C ASP A 380 0.78 13.64 -9.97
N TRP A 381 0.45 13.59 -8.67
CA TRP A 381 1.38 13.86 -7.57
C TRP A 381 2.51 12.83 -7.52
N MET A 382 2.21 11.56 -7.73
CA MET A 382 3.20 10.49 -7.85
C MET A 382 4.03 10.65 -9.14
N ARG A 383 3.40 10.95 -10.28
CA ARG A 383 4.09 11.13 -11.57
C ARG A 383 5.10 12.29 -11.53
N ALA A 384 4.81 13.34 -10.77
CA ALA A 384 5.71 14.46 -10.56
C ALA A 384 6.96 14.11 -9.71
N ARG A 385 7.00 12.90 -9.13
CA ARG A 385 8.04 12.41 -8.21
C ARG A 385 8.65 11.09 -8.68
N PRO A 386 9.38 11.07 -9.83
CA PRO A 386 9.96 9.85 -10.39
C PRO A 386 10.93 9.12 -9.45
N GLU A 387 11.52 9.83 -8.49
CA GLU A 387 12.37 9.28 -7.45
C GLU A 387 11.65 8.24 -6.59
N LEU A 388 10.35 8.39 -6.32
CA LEU A 388 9.57 7.43 -5.55
C LEU A 388 9.44 6.09 -6.28
N TYR A 389 9.15 6.13 -7.58
CA TYR A 389 9.14 4.93 -8.43
C TYR A 389 10.51 4.28 -8.55
N SER A 390 11.58 5.08 -8.57
CA SER A 390 12.95 4.58 -8.59
C SER A 390 13.28 3.79 -7.33
N ILE A 391 12.95 4.32 -6.15
CA ILE A 391 13.12 3.64 -4.85
C ILE A 391 12.40 2.29 -4.85
N LEU A 392 11.11 2.27 -5.22
CA LEU A 392 10.32 1.05 -5.23
C LEU A 392 10.86 0.01 -6.22
N ARG A 393 11.23 0.44 -7.43
CA ARG A 393 11.79 -0.44 -8.45
C ARG A 393 13.13 -1.05 -8.00
N ARG A 394 14.05 -0.24 -7.45
CA ARG A 394 15.40 -0.68 -7.10
C ARG A 394 15.43 -1.48 -5.80
N LEU A 395 14.75 -0.99 -4.77
CA LEU A 395 14.89 -1.53 -3.40
C LEU A 395 13.85 -2.59 -3.04
N LEU A 396 12.80 -2.76 -3.84
CA LEU A 396 11.77 -3.76 -3.60
C LEU A 396 11.61 -4.73 -4.77
N ARG A 397 11.35 -4.24 -5.99
CA ARG A 397 11.06 -5.11 -7.14
C ARG A 397 12.30 -5.81 -7.72
N ARG A 398 13.46 -5.14 -7.77
CA ARG A 398 14.72 -5.71 -8.29
C ARG A 398 15.55 -6.46 -7.24
N ASP A 399 15.37 -6.13 -5.96
CA ASP A 399 16.08 -6.76 -4.84
C ASP A 399 15.12 -7.13 -3.68
N PRO A 400 14.14 -8.05 -3.90
CA PRO A 400 13.23 -8.47 -2.83
C PRO A 400 13.96 -9.05 -1.62
N MET A 401 15.07 -9.75 -1.83
CA MET A 401 15.88 -10.34 -0.76
C MET A 401 16.65 -9.28 0.05
N GLY A 402 17.10 -8.20 -0.59
CA GLY A 402 17.63 -7.04 0.10
C GLY A 402 16.56 -6.29 0.89
N ALA A 403 15.31 -6.26 0.44
CA ALA A 403 14.19 -5.69 1.20
C ALA A 403 13.88 -6.49 2.48
N LEU A 404 14.13 -7.80 2.46
CA LEU A 404 14.02 -8.67 3.65
C LEU A 404 15.10 -8.33 4.66
N SER A 405 16.33 -8.08 4.20
CA SER A 405 17.46 -7.89 5.09
C SER A 405 17.39 -6.54 5.82
N TYR A 406 16.92 -6.56 7.07
CA TYR A 406 17.75 -6.02 8.13
C TYR A 406 19.06 -6.79 8.05
N GLY A 407 20.17 -6.14 7.71
CA GLY A 407 21.45 -6.82 7.75
C GLY A 407 21.58 -7.44 9.14
N ASN A 408 21.78 -8.75 9.21
CA ASN A 408 22.53 -9.28 10.33
C ASN A 408 23.80 -8.43 10.35
N PRO A 409 24.13 -7.68 11.42
CA PRO A 409 25.45 -7.13 11.54
C PRO A 409 26.36 -8.36 11.58
N ARG A 410 26.90 -8.76 10.42
CA ARG A 410 28.01 -9.71 10.37
C ARG A 410 29.08 -9.00 11.17
N SER A 411 29.28 -9.51 12.38
CA SER A 411 30.30 -9.14 13.35
C SER A 411 31.65 -9.14 12.65
N SER A 412 31.95 -8.01 12.02
CA SER A 412 33.29 -7.67 11.56
C SER A 412 33.99 -7.10 12.77
N ALA A 413 34.21 -7.97 13.77
CA ALA A 413 34.96 -7.64 14.97
C ALA A 413 36.42 -7.41 14.56
N VAL A 414 36.71 -6.24 14.01
CA VAL A 414 38.07 -5.71 14.01
C VAL A 414 38.27 -5.10 15.39
N LYS A 415 38.87 -5.89 16.29
CA LYS A 415 39.35 -5.42 17.59
C LYS A 415 40.27 -4.23 17.37
N GLN A 416 39.94 -3.05 17.87
CA GLN A 416 40.93 -2.03 18.23
C GLN A 416 40.50 -1.22 19.46
N GLY A 417 41.36 -1.28 20.49
CA GLY A 417 41.61 -0.22 21.47
C GLY A 417 40.59 0.01 22.58
N GLU A 418 41.01 -0.16 23.85
CA GLU A 418 40.29 0.36 25.01
C GLU A 418 40.24 1.92 24.99
N PRO A 419 39.18 2.56 25.51
CA PRO A 419 39.02 4.01 25.43
C PRO A 419 39.56 4.71 26.67
N VAL A 420 40.34 5.76 26.45
CA VAL A 420 40.51 6.89 27.38
C VAL A 420 39.37 7.87 27.07
N ASP A 421 38.66 8.36 28.09
CA ASP A 421 37.56 9.33 28.04
C ASP A 421 36.21 8.87 27.45
N GLY A 422 35.40 8.16 28.25
CA GLY A 422 33.93 8.32 28.42
C GLY A 422 32.99 8.53 27.22
N ARG A 423 33.43 8.36 25.97
CA ARG A 423 32.67 8.52 24.73
C ARG A 423 32.27 7.14 24.19
N PRO A 424 31.09 6.98 23.56
CA PRO A 424 30.65 5.68 23.09
C PRO A 424 31.61 5.11 22.04
N VAL A 425 32.02 3.86 22.24
CA VAL A 425 33.18 3.20 21.60
C VAL A 425 32.84 2.60 20.23
N GLU A 426 31.54 2.49 19.91
CA GLU A 426 31.07 1.82 18.69
C GLU A 426 30.17 2.77 17.89
N MET A 427 30.53 3.02 16.63
CA MET A 427 29.76 3.85 15.68
C MET A 427 28.29 3.38 15.58
N SER A 428 28.08 2.06 15.70
CA SER A 428 26.78 1.41 15.70
C SER A 428 25.90 1.84 16.88
N GLN A 429 26.46 2.01 18.08
CA GLN A 429 25.75 2.46 19.28
C GLN A 429 25.35 3.93 19.19
N VAL A 430 26.26 4.78 18.70
CA VAL A 430 25.98 6.21 18.48
C VAL A 430 24.93 6.40 17.38
N ALA A 431 24.99 5.58 16.33
CA ALA A 431 23.97 5.60 15.29
C ALA A 431 22.63 5.16 15.88
N ALA A 432 22.56 4.02 16.58
CA ALA A 432 21.31 3.44 17.08
C ALA A 432 20.41 4.38 17.89
N VAL A 433 20.99 5.32 18.65
CA VAL A 433 20.23 6.30 19.46
C VAL A 433 19.72 7.52 18.67
N ARG A 434 20.03 7.64 17.38
CA ARG A 434 19.57 8.76 16.53
C ARG A 434 18.12 8.59 16.12
N SER A 435 17.36 9.68 16.20
CA SER A 435 15.94 9.75 15.82
C SER A 435 15.66 10.70 14.65
N GLY A 436 16.69 11.25 14.00
CA GLY A 436 16.53 12.15 12.86
C GLY A 436 15.96 11.46 11.62
N GLU A 437 15.20 12.19 10.81
CA GLU A 437 14.61 11.67 9.56
C GLU A 437 15.67 11.32 8.52
N VAL A 438 16.69 12.18 8.39
CA VAL A 438 17.80 12.01 7.44
C VAL A 438 19.02 11.38 8.11
N LEU A 439 19.47 11.97 9.23
CA LEU A 439 20.53 11.41 10.06
C LEU A 439 19.92 10.53 11.16
N GLY A 440 19.34 9.40 10.76
CA GLY A 440 18.66 8.44 11.62
C GLY A 440 19.56 7.29 12.10
N SER A 441 18.95 6.31 12.76
CA SER A 441 19.63 5.22 13.47
C SER A 441 20.51 4.31 12.60
N GLN A 442 20.30 4.35 11.29
CA GLN A 442 20.97 3.51 10.29
C GLN A 442 21.87 4.31 9.34
N THR A 443 22.15 5.57 9.67
CA THR A 443 22.94 6.46 8.82
C THR A 443 24.10 7.08 9.57
N ILE A 444 25.16 7.40 8.83
CA ILE A 444 26.35 8.09 9.33
C ILE A 444 26.73 9.22 8.39
N LEU A 445 27.53 10.15 8.91
CA LEU A 445 28.20 11.16 8.11
C LEU A 445 29.64 10.71 7.84
N LYS A 446 29.97 10.57 6.56
CA LYS A 446 31.33 10.29 6.10
C LYS A 446 31.95 11.57 5.58
N SER A 447 33.19 11.86 6.00
CA SER A 447 33.99 12.93 5.39
C SER A 447 34.18 12.62 3.91
N ASP A 448 33.80 13.56 3.07
CA ASP A 448 33.96 13.42 1.63
C ASP A 448 35.35 13.86 1.18
N HIS A 449 36.01 14.66 2.02
CA HIS A 449 37.41 14.97 1.88
C HIS A 449 38.23 13.87 2.57
N CYS A 450 38.77 12.95 1.76
CA CYS A 450 39.58 11.81 2.23
C CYS A 450 40.99 11.82 1.62
N PRO A 451 41.97 11.15 2.24
CA PRO A 451 43.27 10.92 1.64
C PRO A 451 43.12 10.29 0.24
N GLY A 452 43.80 10.85 -0.76
CA GLY A 452 43.71 10.38 -2.16
C GLY A 452 42.60 11.01 -3.02
N CYS A 453 41.80 11.94 -2.50
CA CYS A 453 40.81 12.66 -3.31
C CYS A 453 41.42 13.57 -4.40
N GLN A 454 42.70 13.93 -4.26
CA GLN A 454 43.46 14.71 -5.23
C GLN A 454 44.26 13.79 -6.16
N HIS A 455 44.04 13.94 -7.46
CA HIS A 455 44.85 13.31 -8.50
C HIS A 455 46.20 14.02 -8.60
N TYR A 456 47.29 13.26 -8.56
CA TYR A 456 48.64 13.82 -8.52
C TYR A 456 49.07 14.48 -9.83
N ASP A 457 48.56 13.98 -10.97
CA ASP A 457 48.94 14.44 -12.32
C ASP A 457 48.23 15.73 -12.76
N LEU A 458 47.36 16.31 -11.92
CA LEU A 458 46.73 17.58 -12.27
C LEU A 458 47.70 18.74 -12.08
N PRO A 459 47.84 19.64 -13.09
CA PRO A 459 48.88 20.67 -13.11
C PRO A 459 48.62 21.79 -12.10
N GLU A 460 47.35 22.05 -11.78
CA GLU A 460 46.95 23.09 -10.85
C GLU A 460 46.37 22.47 -9.57
N LYS A 461 46.84 22.98 -8.42
CA LYS A 461 46.37 22.55 -7.10
C LYS A 461 45.88 23.76 -6.33
N ILE A 462 44.63 23.70 -5.90
CA ILE A 462 44.03 24.70 -5.02
C ILE A 462 43.74 24.01 -3.69
N GLU A 463 44.27 24.58 -2.61
CA GLU A 463 44.06 24.03 -1.27
C GLU A 463 42.56 23.97 -0.94
N GLY A 464 42.10 22.80 -0.48
CA GLY A 464 40.70 22.56 -0.17
C GLY A 464 39.78 22.41 -1.39
N ALA A 465 40.30 22.41 -2.61
CA ALA A 465 39.53 22.23 -3.85
C ALA A 465 40.16 21.13 -4.73
N PRO A 466 39.94 19.85 -4.38
CA PRO A 466 40.60 18.75 -5.07
C PRO A 466 40.18 18.66 -6.52
N ASN A 467 41.10 18.18 -7.36
CA ASN A 467 40.87 17.96 -8.79
C ASN A 467 40.39 19.19 -9.58
N PHE A 468 40.72 20.40 -9.09
CA PHE A 468 40.45 21.63 -9.82
C PHE A 468 41.16 21.63 -11.17
N ARG A 469 40.43 21.94 -12.24
CA ARG A 469 40.94 22.03 -13.61
C ARG A 469 40.08 22.94 -14.47
N LYS A 470 40.70 23.54 -15.49
CA LYS A 470 40.04 24.36 -16.51
C LYS A 470 40.08 23.65 -17.87
N ILE A 471 39.00 23.75 -18.65
CA ILE A 471 39.00 23.31 -20.04
C ILE A 471 39.77 24.34 -20.90
N PRO A 472 40.82 23.95 -21.65
CA PRO A 472 41.57 24.87 -22.51
C PRO A 472 40.64 25.58 -23.52
N GLY A 473 40.75 26.91 -23.60
CA GLY A 473 39.94 27.73 -24.51
C GLY A 473 38.52 28.07 -24.02
N PHE A 474 38.05 27.51 -22.90
CA PHE A 474 36.70 27.75 -22.38
C PHE A 474 36.72 28.25 -20.94
N LEU A 475 35.70 29.02 -20.54
CA LEU A 475 35.47 29.45 -19.15
C LEU A 475 34.71 28.38 -18.35
N VAL A 476 35.09 27.11 -18.56
CA VAL A 476 34.47 25.96 -17.90
C VAL A 476 35.52 25.30 -17.01
N TYR A 477 35.14 25.06 -15.76
CA TYR A 477 36.00 24.54 -14.71
C TYR A 477 35.34 23.30 -14.08
N GLY A 478 36.17 22.35 -13.67
CA GLY A 478 35.73 21.18 -12.90
C GLY A 478 36.51 21.11 -11.59
N VAL A 479 35.84 20.69 -10.52
CA VAL A 479 36.43 20.52 -9.20
C VAL A 479 35.68 19.40 -8.48
N ALA A 480 36.38 18.60 -7.68
CA ALA A 480 35.74 17.70 -6.72
C ALA A 480 35.10 18.54 -5.60
N ILE A 481 34.33 17.92 -4.68
CA ILE A 481 33.68 18.69 -3.61
C ILE A 481 34.75 19.48 -2.81
N PRO A 482 34.69 20.82 -2.79
CA PRO A 482 35.66 21.62 -2.07
C PRO A 482 35.23 21.82 -0.61
N THR A 483 36.18 22.19 0.26
CA THR A 483 35.91 22.83 1.55
C THR A 483 35.35 24.24 1.35
N ILE A 484 34.75 24.86 2.38
CA ILE A 484 34.30 26.25 2.29
C ILE A 484 35.46 27.19 1.92
N SER A 485 36.64 27.00 2.52
CA SER A 485 37.85 27.74 2.15
C SER A 485 38.27 27.49 0.69
N GLY A 486 38.16 26.24 0.22
CA GLY A 486 38.43 25.86 -1.17
C GLY A 486 37.51 26.56 -2.16
N ILE A 487 36.22 26.71 -1.84
CA ILE A 487 35.25 27.48 -2.65
C ILE A 487 35.75 28.93 -2.82
N HIS A 488 36.14 29.59 -1.73
CA HIS A 488 36.68 30.95 -1.79
C HIS A 488 37.96 31.03 -2.64
N SER A 489 38.86 30.07 -2.49
CA SER A 489 40.09 30.00 -3.29
C SER A 489 39.81 29.83 -4.78
N VAL A 490 38.85 28.97 -5.14
CA VAL A 490 38.43 28.77 -6.53
C VAL A 490 37.81 30.04 -7.11
N ILE A 491 36.88 30.69 -6.41
CA ILE A 491 36.22 31.92 -6.86
C ILE A 491 37.27 33.03 -7.10
N ARG A 492 38.20 33.19 -6.16
CA ARG A 492 39.31 34.15 -6.29
C ARG A 492 40.21 33.82 -7.49
N ARG A 493 40.52 32.54 -7.68
CA ARG A 493 41.38 32.06 -8.78
C ARG A 493 40.74 32.23 -10.16
N ILE A 494 39.41 32.14 -10.26
CA ILE A 494 38.65 32.41 -11.48
C ILE A 494 38.52 33.93 -11.75
N GLY A 495 38.86 34.77 -10.77
CA GLY A 495 38.83 36.23 -10.92
C GLY A 495 37.43 36.83 -10.78
N SER A 496 36.49 36.11 -10.16
CA SER A 496 35.16 36.65 -9.91
C SER A 496 35.18 37.56 -8.69
N SER A 497 34.69 38.79 -8.86
CA SER A 497 34.50 39.80 -7.82
C SER A 497 33.15 40.47 -8.06
N LYS A 498 32.69 41.36 -7.16
CA LYS A 498 31.43 42.11 -7.36
C LYS A 498 31.38 42.92 -8.67
N SER A 499 32.52 43.19 -9.29
CA SER A 499 32.66 43.87 -10.60
C SER A 499 33.20 42.95 -11.71
N GLY A 500 33.47 41.68 -11.39
CA GLY A 500 33.98 40.68 -12.33
C GLY A 500 32.87 39.88 -13.01
N PRO A 501 33.24 38.97 -13.94
CA PRO A 501 32.27 38.09 -14.58
C PRO A 501 31.56 37.18 -13.55
N PRO A 502 30.25 36.96 -13.70
CA PRO A 502 29.49 36.09 -12.80
C PRO A 502 29.98 34.65 -12.91
N VAL A 503 29.96 33.92 -11.79
CA VAL A 503 30.30 32.49 -11.73
C VAL A 503 29.04 31.70 -11.45
N PHE A 504 28.74 30.75 -12.33
CA PHE A 504 27.68 29.76 -12.12
C PHE A 504 28.29 28.48 -11.55
N TRP A 505 27.95 28.17 -10.30
CA TRP A 505 28.40 26.93 -9.64
C TRP A 505 27.30 25.88 -9.73
N HIS A 506 27.53 24.83 -10.53
CA HIS A 506 26.59 23.73 -10.67
C HIS A 506 27.00 22.56 -9.78
N ASN A 507 26.16 22.20 -8.81
CA ASN A 507 26.31 20.95 -8.06
C ASN A 507 25.63 19.82 -8.84
N MET A 508 26.41 18.81 -9.23
CA MET A 508 25.91 17.65 -9.99
C MET A 508 25.66 16.41 -9.10
N ARG A 509 25.77 16.54 -7.77
CA ARG A 509 25.58 15.41 -6.87
C ARG A 509 24.11 15.16 -6.58
N GLU A 510 23.72 13.89 -6.69
CA GLU A 510 22.42 13.39 -6.22
C GLU A 510 22.38 13.28 -4.69
N GLU A 511 23.51 12.99 -4.05
CA GLU A 511 23.59 12.79 -2.60
C GLU A 511 23.64 14.13 -1.84
N PRO A 512 22.96 14.25 -0.67
CA PRO A 512 23.05 15.44 0.15
C PRO A 512 24.46 15.62 0.73
N VAL A 513 24.96 16.86 0.66
CA VAL A 513 26.25 17.28 1.22
C VAL A 513 26.02 18.36 2.27
N ILE A 514 26.61 18.19 3.44
CA ILE A 514 26.61 19.22 4.50
C ILE A 514 28.03 19.62 4.86
N TYR A 515 28.23 20.84 5.36
CA TYR A 515 29.52 21.32 5.82
C TYR A 515 29.56 21.38 7.34
N ILE A 516 30.52 20.69 7.95
CA ILE A 516 30.79 20.76 9.39
C ILE A 516 32.19 21.35 9.55
N ASN A 517 32.28 22.48 10.25
CA ASN A 517 33.53 23.22 10.45
C ASN A 517 34.30 23.47 9.13
N GLY A 518 33.56 23.81 8.06
CA GLY A 518 34.11 24.10 6.74
C GLY A 518 34.49 22.88 5.89
N LYS A 519 34.35 21.65 6.40
CA LYS A 519 34.64 20.41 5.65
C LYS A 519 33.36 19.74 5.15
N PRO A 520 33.34 19.18 3.92
CA PRO A 520 32.17 18.51 3.37
C PRO A 520 32.00 17.09 3.92
N PHE A 521 30.76 16.75 4.27
CA PHE A 521 30.32 15.44 4.73
C PHE A 521 29.12 14.97 3.92
N VAL A 522 29.03 13.65 3.73
CA VAL A 522 27.92 12.99 3.04
C VAL A 522 27.29 11.89 3.86
N LEU A 523 26.02 11.65 3.59
CA LEU A 523 25.25 10.61 4.26
C LEU A 523 25.58 9.21 3.70
N ARG A 524 25.75 8.23 4.58
CA ARG A 524 26.03 6.84 4.26
C ARG A 524 25.23 5.90 5.15
N GLU A 525 24.99 4.67 4.71
CA GLU A 525 24.39 3.62 5.55
C GLU A 525 25.44 3.09 6.54
N VAL A 526 25.04 2.82 7.78
CA VAL A 526 25.89 2.17 8.79
C VAL A 526 26.44 0.84 8.27
N GLU A 527 25.62 0.06 7.56
CA GLU A 527 26.01 -1.23 6.99
C GLU A 527 26.96 -1.13 5.79
N ARG A 528 27.02 0.04 5.13
CA ARG A 528 27.79 0.26 3.89
C ARG A 528 28.49 1.64 3.88
N PRO A 529 29.38 1.92 4.84
CA PRO A 529 29.94 3.27 5.04
C PRO A 529 30.78 3.77 3.85
N TYR A 530 31.30 2.86 3.03
CA TYR A 530 32.15 3.17 1.88
C TYR A 530 31.42 3.18 0.52
N LYS A 531 30.13 2.90 0.48
CA LYS A 531 29.33 2.91 -0.76
C LYS A 531 28.28 4.02 -0.69
N ASN A 532 27.91 4.55 -1.84
CA ASN A 532 26.76 5.46 -1.95
C ASN A 532 25.50 4.78 -1.39
N MET A 533 24.57 5.60 -0.91
CA MET A 533 23.24 5.11 -0.49
C MET A 533 22.60 4.34 -1.64
N ARG A 534 21.90 3.24 -1.34
CA ARG A 534 21.26 2.42 -2.39
C ARG A 534 20.23 3.20 -3.22
N GLU A 535 19.67 4.24 -2.64
CA GLU A 535 18.73 5.17 -3.28
C GLU A 535 19.37 5.92 -4.47
N TYR A 536 20.68 6.19 -4.42
CA TYR A 536 21.44 6.98 -5.40
C TYR A 536 22.30 6.12 -6.37
N THR A 537 22.14 4.80 -6.33
CA THR A 537 22.84 3.82 -7.21
C THR A 537 21.84 3.08 -8.06
#